data_AF-A0A964AMG8-F1
#
_entry.id   AF-A0A964AMG8-F1
#
_cell.length_a   1.000
_cell.length_b   1.000
_cell.length_c   1.000
_cell.angle_alpha   90.00
_cell.angle_beta   90.00
_cell.angle_gamma   90.00
#
_symmetry.space_group_name_H-M   'P 1'
#
loop_
_entity.id
_entity.type
_entity.pdbx_description
1 polymer ?
#
loop_
_entity_poly.entity_id
_entity_poly.type
_entity_poly.pdbx_seq_one_letter_code
_entity_poly.pdbx_strand_id
1 'polypeptide(L)'
;MNRALALSYGVACHGLFLAGCGIMNLNLFFGMQLGVGPTGAWAVPWNALLIAQFVVLHSWLLSGAGKRALRALVPARLGGLLDTTVFAALSSAQVGLLFGLWAPLPLPHVALSGAAWAASAVAFALGGGFLFVALWEASLGVHLGYTGWTALWRGDRPRYPRTFASTGLHGRIRHPIYVGFILVMWLGPVWSVDKLLLAVPLTAYCLMGPRRKEARYLARHGAAYRAYMARTPAFLPWPAQRPEVPRIPTPSASWKRMTPPARPAMRWRPGRAVATVSSAATPPR
;
A
#
# COMPACT_ATOMS: atom_id res chain seq x y z
N MET A 1 22.48 -20.92 10.04
CA MET A 1 21.19 -21.26 9.38
C MET A 1 20.39 -20.03 8.92
N ASN A 2 19.94 -19.11 9.81
CA ASN A 2 19.03 -18.00 9.42
C ASN A 2 19.56 -17.04 8.33
N ARG A 3 20.88 -16.82 8.26
CA ARG A 3 21.52 -15.92 7.28
C ARG A 3 21.36 -16.37 5.82
N ALA A 4 21.67 -17.64 5.51
CA ALA A 4 21.50 -18.17 4.15
C ALA A 4 20.03 -18.11 3.68
N LEU A 5 19.10 -18.43 4.58
CA LEU A 5 17.66 -18.33 4.32
C LEU A 5 17.20 -16.87 4.13
N ALA A 6 17.75 -15.92 4.88
CA ALA A 6 17.48 -14.50 4.67
C ALA A 6 17.98 -14.02 3.29
N LEU A 7 19.15 -14.47 2.83
CA LEU A 7 19.66 -14.16 1.50
C LEU A 7 18.79 -14.76 0.40
N SER A 8 18.34 -16.01 0.51
CA SER A 8 17.49 -16.60 -0.54
C SER A 8 16.16 -15.85 -0.69
N TYR A 9 15.51 -15.46 0.42
CA TYR A 9 14.34 -14.58 0.38
C TYR A 9 14.67 -13.18 -0.18
N GLY A 10 15.82 -12.61 0.14
CA GLY A 10 16.27 -11.31 -0.37
C GLY A 10 16.51 -11.32 -1.87
N VAL A 11 17.27 -12.31 -2.36
CA VAL A 11 17.55 -12.53 -3.80
C VAL A 11 16.28 -12.80 -4.57
N ALA A 12 15.40 -13.69 -4.10
CA ALA A 12 14.12 -13.96 -4.75
C ALA A 12 13.22 -12.71 -4.82
N CYS A 13 13.10 -11.97 -3.70
CA CYS A 13 12.30 -10.75 -3.63
C CYS A 13 12.80 -9.66 -4.57
N HIS A 14 14.10 -9.39 -4.56
CA HIS A 14 14.70 -8.33 -5.39
C HIS A 14 14.85 -8.74 -6.86
N GLY A 15 15.13 -10.00 -7.16
CA GLY A 15 15.12 -10.53 -8.53
C GLY A 15 13.72 -10.41 -9.17
N LEU A 16 12.67 -10.83 -8.44
CA LEU A 16 11.29 -10.66 -8.91
C LEU A 16 10.88 -9.18 -9.02
N PHE A 17 11.32 -8.32 -8.09
CA PHE A 17 11.07 -6.88 -8.16
C PHE A 17 11.71 -6.24 -9.40
N LEU A 18 13.00 -6.51 -9.65
CA LEU A 18 13.72 -6.01 -10.82
C LEU A 18 13.13 -6.54 -12.14
N ALA A 19 12.85 -7.84 -12.21
CA ALA A 19 12.21 -8.45 -13.38
C ALA A 19 10.82 -7.86 -13.63
N GLY A 20 9.94 -7.85 -12.62
CA GLY A 20 8.58 -7.31 -12.74
C GLY A 20 8.55 -5.84 -13.11
N CYS A 21 9.37 -5.00 -12.47
CA CYS A 21 9.47 -3.58 -12.83
C CYS A 21 10.10 -3.37 -14.22
N GLY A 22 11.12 -4.15 -14.60
CA GLY A 22 11.74 -4.06 -15.93
C GLY A 22 10.76 -4.43 -17.04
N ILE A 23 10.10 -5.58 -16.92
CA ILE A 23 9.07 -6.07 -17.86
C ILE A 23 7.91 -5.07 -17.97
N MET A 24 7.46 -4.51 -16.86
CA MET A 24 6.44 -3.45 -16.83
C MET A 24 6.87 -2.20 -17.58
N ASN A 25 8.04 -1.64 -17.27
CA ASN A 25 8.50 -0.39 -17.89
C ASN A 25 8.76 -0.57 -19.39
N LEU A 26 9.36 -1.68 -19.81
CA LEU A 26 9.56 -1.99 -21.22
C LEU A 26 8.22 -2.10 -21.96
N ASN A 27 7.26 -2.86 -21.44
CA ASN A 27 5.95 -2.97 -22.07
C ASN A 27 5.22 -1.62 -22.14
N LEU A 28 5.19 -0.82 -21.06
CA LEU A 28 4.52 0.48 -21.07
C LEU A 28 5.19 1.48 -22.04
N PHE A 29 6.52 1.44 -22.17
CA PHE A 29 7.27 2.28 -23.11
C PHE A 29 6.97 1.93 -24.58
N PHE A 30 6.89 0.63 -24.88
CA PHE A 30 6.58 0.07 -26.20
C PHE A 30 5.09 -0.26 -26.42
N GLY A 31 4.17 0.38 -25.71
CA GLY A 31 2.74 0.29 -26.00
C GLY A 31 2.13 -1.11 -25.81
N MET A 32 2.59 -1.86 -24.82
CA MET A 32 2.15 -3.24 -24.52
C MET A 32 2.39 -4.25 -25.66
N GLN A 33 3.26 -3.95 -26.62
CA GLN A 33 3.52 -4.79 -27.79
C GLN A 33 4.63 -5.86 -27.58
N LEU A 34 5.20 -5.97 -26.37
CA LEU A 34 6.30 -6.91 -26.06
C LEU A 34 5.86 -8.17 -25.29
N GLY A 35 4.58 -8.29 -24.94
CA GLY A 35 4.06 -9.44 -24.21
C GLY A 35 3.98 -10.70 -25.07
N VAL A 36 4.16 -11.86 -24.43
CA VAL A 36 4.19 -13.18 -25.09
C VAL A 36 2.90 -14.01 -24.84
N GLY A 37 1.77 -13.33 -24.68
CA GLY A 37 0.46 -13.96 -24.49
C GLY A 37 -0.09 -14.67 -25.74
N PRO A 38 -1.17 -15.46 -25.60
CA PRO A 38 -1.79 -16.21 -26.69
C PRO A 38 -2.44 -15.29 -27.73
N THR A 39 -2.35 -15.66 -29.01
CA THR A 39 -2.94 -14.92 -30.12
C THR A 39 -4.38 -15.34 -30.44
N GLY A 40 -5.07 -14.55 -31.27
CA GLY A 40 -6.43 -14.88 -31.74
C GLY A 40 -7.52 -14.69 -30.68
N ALA A 41 -8.57 -15.50 -30.74
CA ALA A 41 -9.76 -15.35 -29.90
C ALA A 41 -9.49 -15.39 -28.37
N TRP A 42 -8.39 -16.02 -27.95
CA TRP A 42 -8.02 -16.12 -26.54
C TRP A 42 -7.32 -14.87 -25.97
N ALA A 43 -6.81 -13.96 -26.81
CA ALA A 43 -6.03 -12.80 -26.36
C ALA A 43 -6.83 -11.87 -25.43
N VAL A 44 -8.09 -11.57 -25.77
CA VAL A 44 -8.96 -10.69 -24.96
C VAL A 44 -9.33 -11.29 -23.59
N PRO A 45 -9.89 -12.51 -23.48
CA PRO A 45 -10.18 -13.08 -22.16
C PRO A 45 -8.91 -13.34 -21.35
N TRP A 46 -7.76 -13.61 -21.99
CA TRP A 46 -6.47 -13.73 -21.32
C TRP A 46 -6.01 -12.40 -20.70
N ASN A 47 -6.04 -11.30 -21.45
CA ASN A 47 -5.68 -9.97 -20.93
C ASN A 47 -6.64 -9.53 -19.80
N ALA A 48 -7.94 -9.84 -19.93
CA ALA A 48 -8.92 -9.61 -18.86
C ALA A 48 -8.59 -10.41 -17.60
N LEU A 49 -8.19 -11.69 -17.73
CA LEU A 49 -7.72 -12.53 -16.62
C LEU A 49 -6.43 -11.98 -15.99
N LEU A 50 -5.48 -11.47 -16.79
CA LEU A 50 -4.24 -10.87 -16.28
C LEU A 50 -4.49 -9.58 -15.48
N ILE A 51 -5.44 -8.74 -15.91
CA ILE A 51 -5.86 -7.55 -15.13
C ILE A 51 -6.59 -8.00 -13.86
N ALA A 52 -7.52 -8.96 -13.98
CA ALA A 52 -8.31 -9.47 -12.85
C ALA A 52 -7.42 -10.12 -11.77
N GLN A 53 -6.45 -10.97 -12.14
CA GLN A 53 -5.53 -11.57 -11.17
C GLN A 53 -4.77 -10.50 -10.41
N PHE A 54 -4.20 -9.49 -11.09
CA PHE A 54 -3.46 -8.43 -10.40
C PHE A 54 -4.38 -7.64 -9.45
N VAL A 55 -5.51 -7.13 -9.94
CA VAL A 55 -6.42 -6.28 -9.14
C VAL A 55 -7.01 -7.03 -7.95
N VAL A 56 -7.47 -8.27 -8.15
CA VAL A 56 -8.14 -9.07 -7.11
C VAL A 56 -7.11 -9.66 -6.14
N LEU A 57 -6.07 -10.34 -6.64
CA LEU A 57 -5.09 -11.03 -5.80
C LEU A 57 -4.24 -10.04 -4.99
N HIS A 58 -3.70 -8.98 -5.60
CA HIS A 58 -2.93 -7.96 -4.87
C HIS A 58 -3.77 -7.31 -3.75
N SER A 59 -5.05 -7.01 -4.04
CA SER A 59 -6.00 -6.49 -3.05
C SER A 59 -6.31 -7.47 -1.92
N TRP A 60 -6.44 -8.77 -2.25
CA TRP A 60 -6.69 -9.83 -1.27
C TRP A 60 -5.46 -10.11 -0.40
N LEU A 61 -4.24 -10.12 -0.97
CA LEU A 61 -2.99 -10.28 -0.23
C LEU A 61 -2.77 -9.18 0.84
N LEU A 62 -3.31 -7.98 0.61
CA LEU A 62 -3.33 -6.89 1.59
C LEU A 62 -4.32 -7.08 2.75
N SER A 63 -5.26 -8.03 2.63
CA SER A 63 -6.29 -8.34 3.64
C SER A 63 -5.75 -9.19 4.81
N GLY A 64 -6.55 -9.35 5.86
CA GLY A 64 -6.22 -10.27 6.97
C GLY A 64 -6.15 -11.74 6.52
N ALA A 65 -6.98 -12.17 5.57
CA ALA A 65 -6.98 -13.53 5.05
C ALA A 65 -5.75 -13.79 4.16
N GLY A 66 -5.48 -12.89 3.21
CA GLY A 66 -4.29 -12.98 2.35
C GLY A 66 -2.98 -12.98 3.15
N LYS A 67 -2.86 -12.16 4.20
CA LYS A 67 -1.70 -12.20 5.11
C LYS A 67 -1.54 -13.52 5.86
N ARG A 68 -2.63 -14.22 6.20
CA ARG A 68 -2.55 -15.57 6.78
C ARG A 68 -2.05 -16.58 5.75
N ALA A 69 -2.56 -16.52 4.51
CA ALA A 69 -2.09 -17.38 3.42
C ALA A 69 -0.61 -17.14 3.09
N LEU A 70 -0.16 -15.88 3.01
CA LEU A 70 1.26 -15.53 2.83
C LEU A 70 2.17 -16.14 3.90
N ARG A 71 1.71 -16.20 5.15
CA ARG A 71 2.47 -16.78 6.27
C ARG A 71 2.51 -18.32 6.23
N ALA A 72 1.61 -18.97 5.51
CA ALA A 72 1.68 -20.41 5.26
C ALA A 72 2.74 -20.79 4.21
N LEU A 73 3.18 -19.82 3.38
CA LEU A 73 4.27 -20.00 2.39
C LEU A 73 5.68 -19.89 3.00
N VAL A 74 5.81 -19.65 4.30
CA VAL A 74 7.10 -19.56 5.00
C VAL A 74 7.14 -20.54 6.18
N PRO A 75 8.34 -21.03 6.58
CA PRO A 75 8.48 -21.84 7.78
C PRO A 75 7.85 -21.14 8.99
N ALA A 76 7.03 -21.85 9.78
CA ALA A 76 6.21 -21.27 10.85
C ALA A 76 6.98 -20.34 11.82
N ARG A 77 8.23 -20.67 12.13
CA ARG A 77 9.17 -19.86 12.95
C ARG A 77 9.48 -18.45 12.40
N LEU A 78 9.11 -18.17 11.15
CA LEU A 78 9.32 -16.89 10.44
C LEU A 78 8.00 -16.11 10.20
N GLY A 79 6.87 -16.64 10.66
CA GLY A 79 5.54 -16.02 10.46
C GLY A 79 5.50 -14.58 10.98
N GLY A 80 5.02 -13.64 10.17
CA GLY A 80 4.99 -12.22 10.50
C GLY A 80 6.31 -11.46 10.22
N LEU A 81 7.46 -12.15 10.25
CA LEU A 81 8.76 -11.53 10.05
C LEU A 81 9.00 -11.19 8.57
N LEU A 82 8.68 -12.12 7.67
CA LEU A 82 8.85 -11.97 6.22
C LEU A 82 7.63 -11.39 5.49
N ASP A 83 6.60 -10.92 6.22
CA ASP A 83 5.33 -10.43 5.65
C ASP A 83 5.53 -9.45 4.47
N THR A 84 6.42 -8.47 4.61
CA THR A 84 6.72 -7.48 3.55
C THR A 84 7.55 -8.06 2.41
N THR A 85 8.49 -8.96 2.69
CA THR A 85 9.34 -9.60 1.68
C THR A 85 8.53 -10.51 0.77
N VAL A 86 7.71 -11.42 1.34
CA VAL A 86 6.90 -12.35 0.55
C VAL A 86 5.78 -11.61 -0.20
N PHE A 87 5.17 -10.59 0.43
CA PHE A 87 4.19 -9.74 -0.25
C PHE A 87 4.79 -8.99 -1.45
N ALA A 88 5.98 -8.39 -1.29
CA ALA A 88 6.64 -7.68 -2.37
C ALA A 88 7.08 -8.63 -3.50
N ALA A 89 7.65 -9.80 -3.17
CA ALA A 89 8.01 -10.84 -4.13
C ALA A 89 6.81 -11.28 -4.98
N LEU A 90 5.70 -11.67 -4.35
CA LEU A 90 4.50 -12.13 -5.05
C LEU A 90 3.76 -11.00 -5.77
N SER A 91 3.77 -9.77 -5.26
CA SER A 91 3.21 -8.62 -5.98
C SER A 91 4.03 -8.29 -7.23
N SER A 92 5.35 -8.40 -7.15
CA SER A 92 6.25 -8.20 -8.30
C SER A 92 6.09 -9.31 -9.33
N ALA A 93 5.87 -10.55 -8.89
CA ALA A 93 5.52 -11.66 -9.78
C ALA A 93 4.19 -11.41 -10.51
N GLN A 94 3.13 -10.94 -9.81
CA GLN A 94 1.84 -10.60 -10.45
C GLN A 94 1.98 -9.48 -11.50
N VAL A 95 2.85 -8.48 -11.26
CA VAL A 95 3.20 -7.45 -12.25
C VAL A 95 3.95 -8.07 -13.43
N GLY A 96 5.00 -8.87 -13.18
CA GLY A 96 5.75 -9.57 -14.22
C GLY A 96 4.87 -10.45 -15.10
N LEU A 97 3.90 -11.16 -14.52
CA LEU A 97 2.90 -11.95 -15.24
C LEU A 97 1.96 -11.06 -16.08
N LEU A 98 1.38 -10.00 -15.49
CA LEU A 98 0.47 -9.08 -16.19
C LEU A 98 1.11 -8.44 -17.43
N PHE A 99 2.33 -7.94 -17.29
CA PHE A 99 3.00 -7.24 -18.39
C PHE A 99 3.76 -8.18 -19.33
N GLY A 100 4.39 -9.23 -18.81
CA GLY A 100 5.18 -10.17 -19.61
C GLY A 100 4.33 -11.15 -20.42
N LEU A 101 3.20 -11.60 -19.87
CA LEU A 101 2.29 -12.51 -20.57
C LEU A 101 1.13 -11.78 -21.24
N TRP A 102 1.15 -10.44 -21.33
CA TRP A 102 0.15 -9.70 -22.10
C TRP A 102 0.08 -10.25 -23.53
N ALA A 103 -1.12 -10.38 -24.09
CA ALA A 103 -1.34 -10.76 -25.48
C ALA A 103 -1.56 -9.50 -26.33
N PRO A 104 -0.60 -9.05 -27.14
CA PRO A 104 -0.81 -7.89 -28.00
C PRO A 104 -1.94 -8.16 -28.98
N LEU A 105 -2.91 -7.25 -29.03
CA LEU A 105 -4.03 -7.35 -29.97
C LEU A 105 -3.62 -6.76 -31.34
N PRO A 106 -4.18 -7.25 -32.46
CA PRO A 106 -3.94 -6.69 -33.79
C PRO A 106 -4.75 -5.39 -33.97
N LEU A 107 -4.49 -4.42 -33.10
CA LEU A 107 -5.17 -3.13 -33.00
C LEU A 107 -4.20 -1.98 -33.31
N PRO A 108 -4.70 -0.79 -33.68
CA PRO A 108 -3.85 0.34 -34.02
C PRO A 108 -2.91 0.73 -32.87
N HIS A 109 -1.66 1.00 -33.23
CA HIS A 109 -0.68 1.67 -32.39
C HIS A 109 0.08 2.72 -33.20
N VAL A 110 0.53 3.76 -32.52
CA VAL A 110 1.33 4.86 -33.08
C VAL A 110 2.57 5.06 -32.20
N ALA A 111 3.73 5.03 -32.85
CA ALA A 111 4.99 5.43 -32.25
C ALA A 111 5.26 6.89 -32.62
N LEU A 112 5.54 7.74 -31.63
CA LEU A 112 6.03 9.09 -31.87
C LEU A 112 7.43 9.04 -32.47
N SER A 113 7.84 10.09 -33.18
CA SER A 113 9.15 10.19 -33.83
C SER A 113 9.84 11.53 -33.52
N GLY A 114 11.15 11.61 -33.81
CA GLY A 114 11.94 12.83 -33.64
C GLY A 114 11.86 13.46 -32.24
N ALA A 115 11.68 14.78 -32.19
CA ALA A 115 11.58 15.53 -30.95
C ALA A 115 10.37 15.12 -30.08
N ALA A 116 9.26 14.69 -30.68
CA ALA A 116 8.08 14.22 -29.95
C ALA A 116 8.36 12.90 -29.19
N TRP A 117 9.07 11.96 -29.83
CA TRP A 117 9.54 10.75 -29.18
C TRP A 117 10.42 11.08 -27.96
N ALA A 118 11.40 11.97 -28.13
CA ALA A 118 12.32 12.35 -27.07
C ALA A 118 11.60 13.02 -25.90
N ALA A 119 10.68 13.95 -26.17
CA ALA A 119 9.86 14.60 -25.15
C ALA A 119 9.00 13.59 -24.36
N SER A 120 8.37 12.62 -25.04
CA SER A 120 7.56 11.59 -24.39
C SER A 120 8.39 10.55 -23.63
N ALA A 121 9.60 10.24 -24.08
CA ALA A 121 10.55 9.40 -23.34
C ALA A 121 11.03 10.08 -22.05
N VAL A 122 11.36 11.38 -22.12
CA VAL A 122 11.69 12.20 -20.95
C VAL A 122 10.50 12.30 -19.99
N ALA A 123 9.28 12.55 -20.49
CA ALA A 123 8.08 12.59 -19.67
C ALA A 123 7.84 11.25 -18.93
N PHE A 124 8.00 10.11 -19.61
CA PHE A 124 7.90 8.79 -19.00
C PHE A 124 8.94 8.57 -17.89
N ALA A 125 10.20 8.95 -18.15
CA ALA A 125 11.27 8.89 -17.15
C ALA A 125 10.99 9.79 -15.92
N LEU A 126 10.44 10.99 -16.13
CA LEU A 126 10.01 11.89 -15.05
C LEU A 126 8.83 11.31 -14.25
N GLY A 127 7.87 10.64 -14.91
CA GLY A 127 6.80 9.90 -14.25
C GLY A 127 7.33 8.75 -13.37
N GLY A 128 8.31 8.00 -13.87
CA GLY A 128 9.02 6.98 -13.10
C GLY A 128 9.81 7.57 -11.92
N GLY A 129 10.49 8.70 -12.12
CA GLY A 129 11.19 9.43 -11.07
C GLY A 129 10.25 9.95 -9.97
N PHE A 130 9.08 10.48 -10.34
CA PHE A 130 8.04 10.89 -9.41
C PHE A 130 7.53 9.72 -8.57
N LEU A 131 7.26 8.56 -9.21
CA LEU A 131 6.87 7.34 -8.51
C LEU A 131 7.97 6.86 -7.55
N PHE A 132 9.24 6.90 -7.97
CA PHE A 132 10.38 6.54 -7.13
C PHE A 132 10.50 7.44 -5.88
N VAL A 133 10.42 8.77 -6.04
CA VAL A 133 10.45 9.72 -4.91
C VAL A 133 9.26 9.48 -3.97
N ALA A 134 8.07 9.21 -4.50
CA ALA A 134 6.92 8.88 -3.67
C ALA A 134 7.14 7.57 -2.87
N LEU A 135 7.69 6.52 -3.49
CA LEU A 135 8.03 5.28 -2.79
C LEU A 135 9.14 5.48 -1.73
N TRP A 136 10.10 6.37 -1.99
CA TRP A 136 11.16 6.75 -1.07
C TRP A 136 10.60 7.37 0.21
N GLU A 137 9.78 8.42 0.08
CA GLU A 137 9.11 9.10 1.19
C GLU A 137 8.21 8.15 2.01
N ALA A 138 7.55 7.20 1.36
CA ALA A 138 6.67 6.22 2.00
C ALA A 138 7.40 5.05 2.69
N SER A 139 8.74 5.03 2.65
CA SER A 139 9.65 3.93 3.02
C SER A 139 9.80 2.84 1.96
N LEU A 140 10.92 2.89 1.22
CA LEU A 140 11.33 1.82 0.28
C LEU A 140 11.31 0.43 0.94
N GLY A 141 11.65 0.33 2.22
CA GLY A 141 11.77 -0.95 2.92
C GLY A 141 10.49 -1.79 2.93
N VAL A 142 9.32 -1.16 2.97
CA VAL A 142 8.03 -1.89 2.94
C VAL A 142 7.53 -2.12 1.52
N HIS A 143 7.99 -1.31 0.56
CA HIS A 143 7.57 -1.38 -0.85
C HIS A 143 8.42 -2.33 -1.69
N LEU A 144 9.75 -2.32 -1.50
CA LEU A 144 10.72 -3.23 -2.14
C LEU A 144 10.93 -4.52 -1.34
N GLY A 145 10.27 -4.66 -0.19
CA GLY A 145 10.29 -5.89 0.63
C GLY A 145 11.57 -6.15 1.42
N TYR A 146 12.54 -5.23 1.50
CA TYR A 146 13.79 -5.48 2.24
C TYR A 146 13.63 -5.46 3.76
N THR A 147 12.53 -4.92 4.30
CA THR A 147 12.31 -4.82 5.76
C THR A 147 12.30 -6.18 6.47
N GLY A 148 11.67 -7.19 5.87
CA GLY A 148 11.58 -8.54 6.44
C GLY A 148 12.90 -9.30 6.42
N TRP A 149 13.44 -9.58 5.23
CA TRP A 149 14.64 -10.42 5.10
C TRP A 149 15.89 -9.79 5.75
N THR A 150 16.07 -8.46 5.70
CA THR A 150 17.22 -7.84 6.38
C THR A 150 17.09 -7.91 7.91
N ALA A 151 15.88 -7.96 8.46
CA ALA A 151 15.66 -8.24 9.88
C ALA A 151 16.04 -9.70 10.22
N LEU A 152 15.65 -10.67 9.38
CA LEU A 152 16.05 -12.08 9.53
C LEU A 152 17.58 -12.27 9.48
N TRP A 153 18.25 -11.57 8.57
CA TRP A 153 19.72 -11.58 8.43
C TRP A 153 20.42 -11.07 9.70
N ARG A 154 19.90 -9.99 10.28
CA ARG A 154 20.40 -9.37 11.53
C ARG A 154 20.00 -10.14 12.80
N GLY A 155 18.99 -11.01 12.75
CA GLY A 155 18.39 -11.61 13.94
C GLY A 155 17.52 -10.65 14.75
N ASP A 156 17.07 -9.53 14.15
CA ASP A 156 16.24 -8.50 14.78
C ASP A 156 14.78 -8.60 14.28
N ARG A 157 13.87 -7.84 14.90
CA ARG A 157 12.48 -7.71 14.46
C ARG A 157 12.36 -6.70 13.30
N PRO A 158 11.41 -6.89 12.36
CA PRO A 158 11.18 -5.93 11.28
C PRO A 158 10.74 -4.56 11.83
N ARG A 159 11.45 -3.50 11.44
CA ARG A 159 11.17 -2.13 11.88
C ARG A 159 10.28 -1.42 10.87
N TYR A 160 9.01 -1.26 11.22
CA TYR A 160 8.02 -0.54 10.42
C TYR A 160 7.96 0.94 10.83
N PRO A 161 7.68 1.88 9.90
CA PRO A 161 7.38 3.26 10.24
C PRO A 161 6.29 3.36 11.32
N ARG A 162 6.54 4.16 12.37
CA ARG A 162 5.56 4.41 13.46
C ARG A 162 4.42 5.32 13.00
N THR A 163 4.70 6.19 12.04
CA THR A 163 3.78 7.16 11.43
C THR A 163 3.67 6.90 9.92
N PHE A 164 2.73 7.60 9.28
CA PHE A 164 2.56 7.64 7.83
C PHE A 164 3.35 8.82 7.23
N ALA A 165 3.81 8.67 5.98
CA ALA A 165 4.42 9.77 5.23
C ALA A 165 3.40 10.92 5.05
N SER A 166 3.84 12.14 5.34
CA SER A 166 3.00 13.36 5.34
C SER A 166 3.79 14.65 5.08
N THR A 167 5.01 14.51 4.56
CA THR A 167 5.93 15.58 4.13
C THR A 167 6.28 15.34 2.65
N GLY A 168 6.96 16.30 1.98
CA GLY A 168 7.37 16.11 0.58
C GLY A 168 6.19 16.02 -0.40
N LEU A 169 6.18 15.05 -1.31
CA LEU A 169 5.04 14.73 -2.18
C LEU A 169 3.82 14.31 -1.35
N HIS A 170 4.02 13.52 -0.29
CA HIS A 170 2.96 13.15 0.65
C HIS A 170 2.42 14.35 1.46
N GLY A 171 3.18 15.44 1.58
CA GLY A 171 2.68 16.69 2.16
C GLY A 171 1.70 17.42 1.24
N ARG A 172 1.89 17.29 -0.08
CA ARG A 172 1.12 18.00 -1.12
C ARG A 172 -0.13 17.25 -1.54
N ILE A 173 -0.06 15.92 -1.68
CA ILE A 173 -1.18 15.04 -2.02
C ILE A 173 -1.09 13.75 -1.21
N ARG A 174 -2.21 13.11 -0.87
CA ARG A 174 -2.19 11.92 0.02
C ARG A 174 -1.75 10.63 -0.67
N HIS A 175 -1.91 10.56 -2.00
CA HIS A 175 -1.72 9.34 -2.78
C HIS A 175 -0.72 9.49 -3.95
N PRO A 176 0.48 10.09 -3.75
CA PRO A 176 1.42 10.34 -4.84
C PRO A 176 1.93 9.05 -5.49
N ILE A 177 2.05 7.94 -4.75
CA ILE A 177 2.39 6.63 -5.33
C ILE A 177 1.35 6.21 -6.39
N TYR A 178 0.06 6.41 -6.12
CA TYR A 178 -1.00 6.06 -7.07
C TYR A 178 -1.01 7.00 -8.28
N VAL A 179 -0.73 8.29 -8.08
CA VAL A 179 -0.51 9.25 -9.18
C VAL A 179 0.70 8.85 -10.02
N GLY A 180 1.80 8.42 -9.39
CA GLY A 180 3.00 7.94 -10.10
C GLY A 180 2.73 6.71 -10.95
N PHE A 181 1.95 5.75 -10.45
CA PHE A 181 1.50 4.61 -11.27
C PHE A 181 0.63 5.05 -12.45
N ILE A 182 -0.29 6.01 -12.26
CA ILE A 182 -1.08 6.59 -13.36
C ILE A 182 -0.14 7.26 -14.38
N LEU A 183 0.83 8.07 -13.95
CA LEU A 183 1.77 8.73 -14.86
C LEU A 183 2.56 7.72 -15.72
N VAL A 184 3.13 6.65 -15.15
CA VAL A 184 3.87 5.66 -15.96
C VAL A 184 2.97 4.85 -16.89
N MET A 185 1.68 4.66 -16.56
CA MET A 185 0.73 3.98 -17.47
C MET A 185 0.33 4.84 -18.67
N TRP A 186 0.19 6.16 -18.48
CA TRP A 186 -0.29 7.09 -19.51
C TRP A 186 0.83 7.82 -20.27
N LEU A 187 2.07 7.82 -19.80
CA LEU A 187 3.21 8.43 -20.50
C LEU A 187 3.97 7.39 -21.34
N GLY A 188 4.83 7.85 -22.24
CA GLY A 188 5.69 7.01 -23.10
C GLY A 188 5.53 7.31 -24.59
N PRO A 189 6.49 6.90 -25.43
CA PRO A 189 6.53 7.26 -26.84
C PRO A 189 5.61 6.43 -27.74
N VAL A 190 5.20 5.23 -27.32
CA VAL A 190 4.26 4.39 -28.07
C VAL A 190 2.89 4.41 -27.38
N TRP A 191 1.87 4.69 -28.19
CA TRP A 191 0.46 4.65 -27.82
C TRP A 191 -0.24 3.55 -28.61
N SER A 192 -1.03 2.72 -27.94
CA SER A 192 -1.74 1.59 -28.53
C SER A 192 -3.09 1.41 -27.83
N VAL A 193 -4.01 0.72 -28.49
CA VAL A 193 -5.28 0.34 -27.83
C VAL A 193 -5.02 -0.60 -26.65
N ASP A 194 -4.07 -1.53 -26.73
CA ASP A 194 -3.63 -2.38 -25.61
C ASP A 194 -3.23 -1.58 -24.36
N LYS A 195 -2.42 -0.53 -24.55
CA LYS A 195 -1.99 0.34 -23.44
C LYS A 195 -3.17 1.07 -22.81
N LEU A 196 -4.16 1.50 -23.59
CA LEU A 196 -5.40 2.10 -23.07
C LEU A 196 -6.26 1.06 -22.33
N LEU A 197 -6.40 -0.15 -22.88
CA LEU A 197 -7.14 -1.26 -22.26
C LEU A 197 -6.55 -1.69 -20.91
N LEU A 198 -5.24 -1.54 -20.72
CA LEU A 198 -4.58 -1.71 -19.42
C LEU A 198 -4.69 -0.46 -18.53
N ALA A 199 -4.40 0.72 -19.07
CA ALA A 199 -4.28 1.96 -18.29
C ALA A 199 -5.62 2.42 -17.70
N VAL A 200 -6.74 2.28 -18.42
CA VAL A 200 -8.07 2.70 -17.95
C VAL A 200 -8.52 1.93 -16.68
N PRO A 201 -8.63 0.59 -16.67
CA PRO A 201 -9.07 -0.15 -15.48
C PRO A 201 -8.07 -0.04 -14.32
N LEU A 202 -6.76 0.00 -14.59
CA LEU A 202 -5.76 0.19 -13.54
C LEU A 202 -5.75 1.63 -12.99
N THR A 203 -6.14 2.63 -13.77
CA THR A 203 -6.38 4.00 -13.27
C THR A 203 -7.59 4.03 -12.35
N ALA A 204 -8.71 3.39 -12.74
CA ALA A 204 -9.86 3.24 -11.86
C ALA A 204 -9.48 2.53 -10.54
N TYR A 205 -8.68 1.46 -10.61
CA TYR A 205 -8.11 0.80 -9.44
C TYR A 205 -7.25 1.75 -8.58
N CYS A 206 -6.38 2.56 -9.20
CA CYS A 206 -5.55 3.54 -8.49
C CYS A 206 -6.36 4.66 -7.83
N LEU A 207 -7.54 5.00 -8.34
CA LEU A 207 -8.45 5.98 -7.74
C LEU A 207 -9.32 5.38 -6.61
N MET A 208 -9.70 4.10 -6.72
CA MET A 208 -10.56 3.42 -5.74
C MET A 208 -9.78 2.76 -4.59
N GLY A 209 -8.65 2.12 -4.88
CA GLY A 209 -7.78 1.42 -3.92
C GLY A 209 -7.38 2.26 -2.68
N PRO A 210 -7.05 3.55 -2.82
CA PRO A 210 -6.77 4.45 -1.70
C PRO A 210 -7.84 4.46 -0.60
N ARG A 211 -9.13 4.31 -0.92
CA ARG A 211 -10.21 4.31 0.10
C ARG A 211 -9.99 3.21 1.16
N ARG A 212 -9.57 2.02 0.73
CA ARG A 212 -9.22 0.90 1.62
C ARG A 212 -7.90 1.13 2.38
N LYS A 213 -6.96 1.89 1.80
CA LYS A 213 -5.72 2.31 2.47
C LYS A 213 -6.00 3.33 3.58
N GLU A 214 -6.79 4.36 3.28
CA GLU A 214 -7.21 5.40 4.23
C GLU A 214 -7.98 4.81 5.41
N ALA A 215 -8.94 3.90 5.18
CA ALA A 215 -9.65 3.22 6.26
C ALA A 215 -8.71 2.47 7.24
N ARG A 216 -7.69 1.77 6.71
CA ARG A 216 -6.67 1.10 7.55
C ARG A 216 -5.79 2.09 8.30
N TYR A 217 -5.47 3.25 7.72
CA TYR A 217 -4.66 4.28 8.37
C TYR A 217 -5.47 5.05 9.43
N LEU A 218 -6.76 5.31 9.20
CA LEU A 218 -7.70 5.83 10.20
C LEU A 218 -7.80 4.89 11.41
N ALA A 219 -7.95 3.58 11.17
CA ALA A 219 -7.99 2.58 12.25
C ALA A 219 -6.69 2.50 13.06
N ARG A 220 -5.52 2.74 12.43
CA ARG A 220 -4.20 2.64 13.09
C ARG A 220 -3.71 3.94 13.74
N HIS A 221 -4.06 5.10 13.18
CA HIS A 221 -3.49 6.40 13.56
C HIS A 221 -4.54 7.43 14.00
N GLY A 222 -5.83 7.11 13.91
CA GLY A 222 -6.93 7.88 14.50
C GLY A 222 -6.93 9.37 14.12
N ALA A 223 -6.93 10.22 15.15
CA ALA A 223 -7.01 11.67 15.01
C ALA A 223 -5.85 12.27 14.20
N ALA A 224 -4.64 11.72 14.32
CA ALA A 224 -3.47 12.23 13.58
C ALA A 224 -3.65 12.08 12.05
N TYR A 225 -4.25 10.98 11.60
CA TYR A 225 -4.55 10.78 10.18
C TYR A 225 -5.76 11.59 9.71
N ARG A 226 -6.79 11.78 10.55
CA ARG A 226 -7.90 12.70 10.25
C ARG A 226 -7.41 14.14 10.03
N ALA A 227 -6.54 14.64 10.92
CA ALA A 227 -5.94 15.97 10.79
C ALA A 227 -5.03 16.11 9.55
N TYR A 228 -4.52 15.00 9.01
CA TYR A 228 -3.79 14.97 7.74
C TYR A 228 -4.73 14.95 6.53
N MET A 229 -5.80 14.13 6.57
CA MET A 229 -6.84 14.13 5.54
C MET A 229 -7.52 15.49 5.37
N ALA A 230 -7.66 16.24 6.46
CA ALA A 230 -8.21 17.60 6.50
C ALA A 230 -7.35 18.65 5.77
N ARG A 231 -6.02 18.49 5.72
CA ARG A 231 -5.08 19.53 5.23
C ARG A 231 -4.41 19.20 3.90
N THR A 232 -4.44 17.92 3.49
CA THR A 232 -3.76 17.43 2.28
C THR A 232 -4.81 16.81 1.34
N PRO A 233 -4.97 17.29 0.10
CA PRO A 233 -5.93 16.75 -0.87
C PRO A 233 -5.54 15.35 -1.36
N ALA A 234 -6.49 14.59 -1.93
CA ALA A 234 -6.28 13.18 -2.24
C ALA A 234 -5.26 12.93 -3.37
N PHE A 235 -5.45 13.55 -4.54
CA PHE A 235 -4.72 13.23 -5.78
C PHE A 235 -4.12 14.45 -6.50
N LEU A 236 -4.82 15.59 -6.51
CA LEU A 236 -4.36 16.83 -7.15
C LEU A 236 -4.01 17.86 -6.08
N PRO A 237 -2.95 18.68 -6.26
CA PRO A 237 -2.44 19.62 -5.26
C PRO A 237 -3.27 20.92 -5.20
N TRP A 238 -4.59 20.79 -5.23
CA TRP A 238 -5.50 21.92 -5.07
C TRP A 238 -5.46 22.46 -3.63
N PRO A 239 -5.75 23.75 -3.40
CA PRO A 239 -5.83 24.30 -2.05
C PRO A 239 -6.84 23.52 -1.22
N ALA A 240 -6.38 22.80 -0.20
CA ALA A 240 -7.27 22.18 0.77
C ALA A 240 -8.02 23.29 1.50
N GLN A 241 -9.35 23.28 1.44
CA GLN A 241 -10.17 24.10 2.32
C GLN A 241 -9.75 23.79 3.75
N ARG A 242 -9.20 24.78 4.47
CA ARG A 242 -8.85 24.61 5.88
C ARG A 242 -10.16 24.40 6.63
N PRO A 243 -10.46 23.22 7.20
CA PRO A 243 -11.60 23.12 8.08
C PRO A 243 -11.28 23.96 9.32
N GLU A 244 -12.18 24.87 9.65
CA GLU A 244 -12.06 25.66 10.86
C GLU A 244 -12.05 24.70 12.05
N VAL A 245 -10.91 24.62 12.74
CA VAL A 245 -10.81 23.85 13.98
C VAL A 245 -11.74 24.54 14.98
N PRO A 246 -12.77 23.87 15.51
CA PRO A 246 -13.65 24.49 16.49
C PRO A 246 -12.79 25.01 17.63
N ARG A 247 -12.81 26.33 17.85
CA ARG A 247 -12.06 26.94 18.96
C ARG A 247 -12.65 26.35 20.24
N ILE A 248 -11.90 25.45 20.89
CA ILE A 248 -12.21 25.04 22.25
C ILE A 248 -12.29 26.34 23.05
N PRO A 249 -13.43 26.66 23.68
CA PRO A 249 -13.52 27.85 24.52
C PRO A 249 -12.41 27.76 25.56
N THR A 250 -11.50 28.73 25.55
CA THR A 250 -10.49 28.86 26.62
C THR A 250 -11.26 28.88 27.94
N PRO A 251 -10.95 27.99 28.91
CA PRO A 251 -11.65 27.96 30.18
C PRO A 251 -11.64 29.36 30.78
N SER A 252 -12.81 29.98 30.91
CA SER A 252 -12.93 31.31 31.49
C SER A 252 -12.30 31.28 32.88
N ALA A 253 -11.64 32.36 33.29
CA ALA A 253 -10.87 32.42 34.54
C ALA A 253 -11.72 32.20 35.82
N SER A 254 -13.03 32.00 35.69
CA SER A 254 -13.96 31.59 36.75
C SER A 254 -13.61 30.26 37.41
N TRP A 255 -12.95 29.31 36.73
CA TRP A 255 -12.60 28.02 37.36
C TRP A 255 -11.66 28.18 38.55
N LYS A 256 -10.84 29.25 38.59
CA LYS A 256 -9.98 29.59 39.73
C LYS A 256 -10.76 30.06 40.98
N ARG A 257 -12.07 30.28 40.88
CA ARG A 257 -12.97 30.61 42.01
C ARG A 257 -13.84 29.44 42.49
N MET A 258 -13.70 28.26 41.89
CA MET A 258 -14.32 27.06 42.43
C MET A 258 -13.41 26.44 43.49
N THR A 259 -13.70 26.71 44.76
CA THR A 259 -13.15 25.95 45.89
C THR A 259 -13.47 24.46 45.68
N PRO A 260 -12.48 23.55 45.76
CA PRO A 260 -12.74 22.12 45.69
C PRO A 260 -13.72 21.71 46.80
N PRO A 261 -14.71 20.82 46.53
CA PRO A 261 -15.50 20.25 47.60
C PRO A 261 -14.58 19.53 48.58
N ALA A 262 -14.81 19.73 49.88
CA ALA A 262 -13.99 19.12 50.93
C ALA A 262 -13.95 17.59 50.73
N ARG A 263 -12.74 17.03 50.63
CA ARG A 263 -12.57 15.58 50.51
C ARG A 263 -13.15 14.93 51.77
N PRO A 264 -14.16 14.05 51.68
CA PRO A 264 -14.59 13.28 52.84
C PRO A 264 -13.41 12.42 53.29
N ALA A 265 -13.12 12.43 54.59
CA ALA A 265 -11.99 11.70 55.15
C ALA A 265 -12.19 10.20 54.96
N MET A 266 -11.49 9.60 54.00
CA MET A 266 -11.53 8.17 53.73
C MET A 266 -10.86 7.40 54.87
N ARG A 267 -11.65 7.10 55.91
CA ARG A 267 -11.21 6.38 57.10
C ARG A 267 -11.02 4.89 56.78
N TRP A 268 -9.82 4.54 56.33
CA TRP A 268 -9.43 3.15 56.04
C TRP A 268 -9.65 2.27 57.28
N ARG A 269 -10.42 1.19 57.13
CA ARG A 269 -10.61 0.13 58.12
C ARG A 269 -10.08 -1.18 57.53
N PRO A 270 -9.03 -1.81 58.10
CA PRO A 270 -8.62 -3.14 57.67
C PRO A 270 -9.59 -4.20 58.20
N GLY A 271 -9.83 -5.24 57.39
CA GLY A 271 -10.43 -6.49 57.84
C GLY A 271 -11.94 -6.64 57.62
N ARG A 272 -12.30 -7.25 56.48
CA ARG A 272 -13.32 -8.31 56.39
C ARG A 272 -13.07 -9.12 55.12
N ALA A 273 -12.84 -10.42 55.28
CA ALA A 273 -12.69 -11.32 54.15
C ALA A 273 -14.02 -11.44 53.39
N VAL A 274 -13.97 -11.42 52.06
CA VAL A 274 -15.12 -11.77 51.23
C VAL A 274 -15.18 -13.29 51.15
N ALA A 275 -16.25 -13.86 51.68
CA ALA A 275 -16.46 -15.31 51.70
C ALA A 275 -16.69 -15.86 50.29
N THR A 276 -16.23 -17.09 50.08
CA THR A 276 -16.51 -17.91 48.90
C THR A 276 -18.01 -18.15 48.72
N VAL A 277 -18.55 -17.86 47.53
CA VAL A 277 -19.88 -18.33 47.13
C VAL A 277 -19.72 -19.66 46.38
N SER A 278 -20.12 -20.74 47.03
CA SER A 278 -20.33 -22.05 46.42
C SER A 278 -21.75 -22.49 46.76
N SER A 279 -22.58 -22.74 45.75
CA SER A 279 -23.71 -23.66 45.85
C SER A 279 -24.21 -24.03 44.46
N ALA A 280 -24.45 -25.33 44.26
CA ALA A 280 -25.22 -25.85 43.14
C ALA A 280 -26.67 -26.13 43.61
N ALA A 281 -27.66 -26.07 42.71
CA ALA A 281 -28.92 -26.80 42.83
C ALA A 281 -29.75 -26.75 41.52
N THR A 282 -30.40 -27.87 41.19
CA THR A 282 -31.31 -28.10 40.05
C THR A 282 -32.31 -29.20 40.44
N PRO A 283 -33.45 -29.41 39.74
CA PRO A 283 -34.53 -28.48 39.36
C PRO A 283 -35.60 -28.52 40.49
N PRO A 284 -36.84 -29.09 40.43
CA PRO A 284 -37.83 -29.41 39.36
C PRO A 284 -38.86 -28.25 39.19
N ARG A 285 -39.91 -28.30 38.34
CA ARG A 285 -40.43 -29.28 37.36
C ARG A 285 -40.50 -28.66 35.97
#